data_AF-A0A2A3J8H6-F1
#
_entry.id   AF-A0A2A3J8H6-F1
#
_cell.length_a   1.000
_cell.length_b   1.000
_cell.length_c   1.000
_cell.angle_alpha   90.00
_cell.angle_beta   90.00
_cell.angle_gamma   90.00
#
_symmetry.space_group_name_H-M   'P 1'
#
loop_
_entity.id
_entity.type
_entity.pdbx_description
1 polymer ?
#
loop_
_entity_poly.entity_id
_entity_poly.type
_entity_poly.pdbx_seq_one_letter_code
_entity_poly.pdbx_strand_id
1 'polypeptide(L)'
;MDALAWVFLCLFLFPLPFLLWFGVIPLWVNRRLKRVGIEVMGRCRNVSVSEDRYSTSFEFVTESGEEIIYISPLSGTVWGTPDEEVPIVYDPSAPWRRARSRRELDARSEAWFSLWVLVALQTLFGAGFLLYLSY
;
A
#
# COMPACT_ATOMS: atom_id res chain seq x y z
N MET A 1 13.99 -19.01 -31.20
CA MET A 1 14.11 -18.16 -30.01
C MET A 1 14.90 -18.95 -28.98
N ASP A 2 16.10 -18.51 -28.66
CA ASP A 2 17.00 -19.22 -27.77
C ASP A 2 16.44 -19.20 -26.33
N ALA A 3 16.63 -20.30 -25.60
CA ALA A 3 16.16 -20.42 -24.22
C ALA A 3 16.64 -19.24 -23.33
N LEU A 4 17.80 -18.68 -23.63
CA LEU A 4 18.38 -17.53 -22.95
C LEU A 4 17.55 -16.24 -23.13
N ALA A 5 16.99 -16.02 -24.32
CA ALA A 5 16.11 -14.87 -24.60
C ALA A 5 14.85 -14.93 -23.74
N TRP A 6 14.28 -16.13 -23.56
CA TRP A 6 13.13 -16.34 -22.69
C TRP A 6 13.47 -16.09 -21.22
N VAL A 7 14.67 -16.48 -20.76
CA VAL A 7 15.13 -16.19 -19.40
C VAL A 7 15.21 -14.69 -19.14
N PHE A 8 15.84 -13.93 -20.05
CA PHE A 8 15.92 -12.48 -19.89
C PHE A 8 14.56 -11.79 -19.98
N LEU A 9 13.68 -12.24 -20.87
CA LEU A 9 12.32 -11.71 -20.97
C LEU A 9 11.54 -11.93 -19.66
N CYS A 10 11.62 -13.13 -19.09
CA CYS A 10 10.97 -13.45 -17.81
C CYS A 10 11.54 -12.60 -16.67
N LEU A 11 12.87 -12.45 -16.58
CA LEU A 11 13.51 -11.61 -15.57
C LEU A 11 13.11 -10.14 -15.71
N PHE A 12 12.98 -9.63 -16.94
CA PHE A 12 12.53 -8.28 -17.20
C PHE A 12 11.05 -8.07 -16.84
N LEU A 13 10.17 -9.04 -17.12
CA LEU A 13 8.73 -8.88 -16.85
C LEU A 13 8.36 -9.14 -15.38
N PHE A 14 9.13 -9.97 -14.68
CA PHE A 14 8.82 -10.40 -13.32
C PHE A 14 8.61 -9.28 -12.28
N PRO A 15 9.39 -8.18 -12.24
CA PRO A 15 9.18 -7.11 -11.27
C PRO A 15 7.95 -6.25 -11.55
N LEU A 16 7.42 -6.23 -12.78
CA LEU A 16 6.37 -5.30 -13.19
C LEU A 16 5.08 -5.44 -12.36
N PRO A 17 4.53 -6.64 -12.10
CA PRO A 17 3.38 -6.78 -11.22
C PRO A 17 3.65 -6.24 -9.81
N PHE A 18 4.84 -6.49 -9.26
CA PHE A 18 5.19 -6.00 -7.92
C PHE A 18 5.33 -4.48 -7.89
N LEU A 19 5.90 -3.88 -8.94
CA LEU A 19 6.01 -2.43 -9.07
C LEU A 19 4.64 -1.76 -9.06
N LEU A 20 3.66 -2.37 -9.75
CA LEU A 20 2.29 -1.89 -9.75
C LEU A 20 1.63 -2.05 -8.37
N TRP A 21 1.67 -3.26 -7.79
CA TRP A 21 0.95 -3.58 -6.55
C TRP A 21 1.53 -2.94 -5.29
N PHE A 22 2.86 -2.83 -5.19
CA PHE A 22 3.55 -2.33 -4.01
C PHE A 22 4.10 -0.91 -4.16
N GLY A 23 4.25 -0.41 -5.40
CA GLY A 23 4.70 0.96 -5.66
C GLY A 23 3.55 1.87 -6.08
N VAL A 24 2.99 1.61 -7.26
CA VAL A 24 2.07 2.57 -7.92
C VAL A 24 0.71 2.63 -7.26
N ILE A 25 0.06 1.48 -7.01
CA ILE A 25 -1.31 1.43 -6.46
C ILE A 25 -1.38 2.10 -5.08
N PRO A 26 -0.50 1.81 -4.09
CA PRO A 26 -0.57 2.44 -2.77
C PRO A 26 -0.38 3.95 -2.84
N LEU A 27 0.54 4.44 -3.69
CA LEU A 27 0.76 5.87 -3.89
C LEU A 27 -0.45 6.55 -4.56
N TRP A 28 -1.08 5.87 -5.52
CA TRP A 28 -2.30 6.36 -6.15
C TRP A 28 -3.46 6.44 -5.15
N VAL A 29 -3.66 5.42 -4.32
CA VAL A 29 -4.66 5.43 -3.24
C VAL A 29 -4.40 6.59 -2.27
N ASN A 30 -3.16 6.79 -1.82
CA ASN A 30 -2.80 7.91 -0.94
C ASN A 30 -3.11 9.27 -1.58
N ARG A 31 -2.75 9.46 -2.86
CA ARG A 31 -3.05 10.70 -3.60
C ARG A 31 -4.54 10.91 -3.83
N ARG A 32 -5.32 9.83 -3.94
CA ARG A 32 -6.77 9.89 -4.11
C ARG A 32 -7.43 10.25 -2.79
N LEU A 33 -7.08 9.59 -1.69
CA LEU A 33 -7.61 9.91 -0.35
C LEU A 33 -7.29 11.35 0.06
N LYS A 34 -6.10 11.87 -0.27
CA LYS A 34 -5.78 13.29 -0.03
C LYS A 34 -6.60 14.28 -0.86
N ARG A 35 -7.20 13.85 -1.98
CA ARG A 35 -7.95 14.73 -2.90
C ARG A 35 -9.46 14.65 -2.72
N VAL A 36 -9.99 13.45 -2.49
CA VAL A 36 -11.44 13.17 -2.47
C VAL A 36 -11.87 12.38 -1.24
N GLY A 37 -10.95 12.15 -0.29
CA GLY A 37 -11.26 11.40 0.91
C GLY A 37 -12.17 12.20 1.83
N ILE A 38 -13.13 11.52 2.43
CA ILE A 38 -13.99 12.04 3.49
C ILE A 38 -13.38 11.61 4.82
N GLU A 39 -13.24 12.57 5.73
CA GLU A 39 -12.68 12.34 7.06
C GLU A 39 -13.79 12.11 8.08
N VAL A 40 -13.71 11.00 8.81
CA VAL A 40 -14.65 10.61 9.86
C VAL A 40 -13.90 10.12 11.08
N MET A 41 -14.54 10.20 12.24
CA MET A 41 -13.98 9.62 13.46
C MET A 41 -14.24 8.11 13.47
N GLY A 42 -13.17 7.33 13.47
CA GLY A 42 -13.20 5.89 13.70
C GLY A 42 -12.76 5.56 15.12
N ARG A 43 -13.36 4.54 15.71
CA ARG A 43 -13.00 4.02 17.04
C ARG A 43 -12.02 2.86 16.90
N CYS A 44 -10.95 2.90 17.68
CA CYS A 44 -10.02 1.78 17.78
C CYS A 44 -10.70 0.60 18.50
N ARG A 45 -10.95 -0.50 17.79
CA ARG A 45 -11.67 -1.66 18.34
C ARG A 45 -10.73 -2.66 19.00
N ASN A 46 -9.60 -2.94 18.37
CA ASN A 46 -8.68 -3.96 18.84
C ASN A 46 -7.25 -3.63 18.42
N VAL A 47 -6.32 -3.85 19.35
CA VAL A 47 -4.87 -3.79 19.15
C VAL A 47 -4.34 -5.18 19.48
N SER A 48 -4.10 -6.00 18.46
CA SER A 48 -3.50 -7.32 18.66
C SER A 48 -1.99 -7.23 18.50
N VAL A 49 -1.26 -7.79 19.47
CA VAL A 49 0.20 -7.92 19.47
C VAL A 49 0.55 -9.39 19.38
N SER A 50 1.29 -9.79 18.36
CA SER A 50 1.79 -11.17 18.20
C SER A 50 3.16 -11.14 17.55
N GLU A 51 4.18 -11.71 18.21
CA GLU A 51 5.53 -11.93 17.68
C GLU A 51 6.06 -10.73 16.86
N ASP A 52 6.16 -9.56 17.50
CA ASP A 52 6.63 -8.28 16.92
C ASP A 52 5.75 -7.68 15.80
N ARG A 53 4.57 -8.24 15.54
CA ARG A 53 3.57 -7.68 14.65
C ARG A 53 2.43 -7.03 15.43
N TYR A 54 2.16 -5.79 15.06
CA TYR A 54 1.04 -5.00 15.53
C TYR A 54 -0.03 -4.99 14.44
N SER A 55 -1.25 -5.33 14.83
CA SER A 55 -2.42 -5.15 13.96
C SER A 55 -3.46 -4.37 14.75
N THR A 56 -3.73 -3.15 14.30
CA THR A 56 -4.80 -2.31 14.85
C THR A 56 -5.98 -2.30 13.90
N SER A 57 -7.16 -2.57 14.44
CA SER A 57 -8.43 -2.45 13.72
C SER A 57 -9.23 -1.26 14.21
N PHE A 58 -9.80 -0.52 13.27
CA PHE A 58 -10.63 0.65 13.49
C PHE A 58 -12.01 0.39 12.92
N GLU A 59 -13.02 0.84 13.62
CA GLU A 59 -14.41 0.77 13.20
C GLU A 59 -14.93 2.19 12.99
N PHE A 60 -15.52 2.46 11.84
CA PHE A 60 -16.09 3.76 11.53
C PHE A 60 -17.39 3.63 10.76
N VAL A 61 -18.24 4.65 10.86
CA VAL A 61 -19.50 4.73 10.12
C VAL A 61 -19.32 5.73 8.99
N THR A 62 -19.66 5.32 7.76
CA THR A 62 -19.66 6.21 6.60
C THR A 62 -20.80 7.23 6.68
N GLU A 63 -20.78 8.27 5.85
CA GLU A 63 -21.89 9.24 5.78
C GLU A 63 -23.21 8.59 5.34
N SER A 64 -23.14 7.47 4.61
CA SER A 64 -24.29 6.64 4.24
C SER A 64 -24.82 5.75 5.36
N GLY A 65 -24.17 5.73 6.53
CA GLY A 65 -24.55 4.88 7.66
C GLY A 65 -24.00 3.45 7.61
N GLU A 66 -23.11 3.14 6.67
CA GLU A 66 -22.45 1.81 6.59
C GLU A 66 -21.33 1.71 7.63
N GLU A 67 -21.36 0.66 8.44
CA GLU A 67 -20.29 0.32 9.40
C GLU A 67 -19.17 -0.45 8.70
N ILE A 68 -17.94 0.05 8.84
CA ILE A 68 -16.76 -0.51 8.18
C ILE A 68 -15.65 -0.75 9.19
N ILE A 69 -15.09 -1.95 9.12
CA ILE A 69 -13.90 -2.33 9.88
C ILE A 69 -12.67 -2.19 8.98
N TYR A 70 -11.85 -1.21 9.29
CA TYR A 70 -10.55 -0.97 8.67
C TYR A 70 -9.44 -1.63 9.48
N ILE A 71 -8.56 -2.38 8.82
CA ILE A 71 -7.36 -2.96 9.43
C ILE A 71 -6.16 -2.18 8.92
N SER A 72 -5.42 -1.55 9.85
CA SER A 72 -4.20 -0.82 9.50
C SER A 72 -3.13 -1.80 9.01
N PRO A 73 -2.51 -1.54 7.85
CA PRO A 73 -1.40 -2.36 7.35
C PRO A 73 -0.06 -1.97 7.98
N LEU A 74 -0.01 -0.96 8.87
CA LEU A 74 1.24 -0.49 9.47
C LEU A 74 1.85 -1.60 10.34
N SER A 75 2.83 -2.28 9.77
CA SER A 75 3.74 -3.13 10.54
C SER A 75 4.73 -2.26 11.31
N GLY A 76 4.79 -2.41 12.64
CA GLY A 76 5.98 -2.03 13.40
C GLY A 76 5.79 -1.09 14.58
N THR A 77 4.64 -0.43 14.74
CA THR A 77 4.38 0.39 15.93
C THR A 77 2.97 0.20 16.45
N VAL A 78 2.84 -0.04 17.77
CA VAL A 78 1.55 0.05 18.48
C VAL A 78 0.93 1.39 18.12
N TRP A 79 -0.29 1.35 17.63
CA TRP A 79 -1.02 2.56 17.31
C TRP A 79 -2.43 2.47 17.86
N GLY A 80 -2.77 3.48 18.67
CA GLY A 80 -4.03 3.60 19.37
C GLY A 80 -4.03 2.89 20.72
N THR A 81 -4.81 3.41 21.65
CA THR A 81 -5.42 2.61 22.73
C THR A 81 -6.78 2.09 22.26
N PRO A 82 -7.25 0.91 22.75
CA PRO A 82 -8.65 0.54 22.59
C PRO A 82 -9.55 1.69 23.00
N ASP A 83 -10.63 1.90 22.25
CA ASP A 83 -11.60 3.00 22.41
C ASP A 83 -11.11 4.41 22.09
N GLU A 84 -9.88 4.57 21.61
CA GLU A 84 -9.41 5.86 21.10
C GLU A 84 -10.13 6.23 19.80
N GLU A 85 -10.61 7.47 19.72
CA GLU A 85 -11.16 8.03 18.49
C GLU A 85 -10.04 8.63 17.64
N VAL A 86 -10.04 8.26 16.36
CA VAL A 86 -8.97 8.60 15.43
C VAL A 86 -9.58 9.03 14.09
N PRO A 87 -9.06 10.10 13.45
CA PRO A 87 -9.50 10.47 12.12
C PRO A 87 -9.11 9.42 11.08
N ILE A 88 -10.11 8.82 10.46
CA ILE A 88 -10.01 7.90 9.33
C ILE A 88 -10.49 8.64 8.07
N VAL A 89 -9.71 8.52 7.01
CA VAL A 89 -10.02 9.07 5.70
C VAL A 89 -10.36 7.92 4.77
N TYR A 90 -11.57 7.93 4.21
CA TYR A 90 -12.02 6.91 3.27
C TYR A 90 -12.46 7.51 1.93
N ASP A 91 -12.44 6.69 0.88
CA ASP A 91 -12.97 7.03 -0.44
C ASP A 91 -14.43 6.55 -0.54
N PRO A 92 -15.44 7.44 -0.69
CA PRO A 92 -16.85 7.06 -0.74
C PRO A 92 -17.19 6.11 -1.91
N SER A 93 -16.36 6.07 -2.96
CA SER A 93 -16.58 5.13 -4.07
C SER A 93 -16.19 3.68 -3.76
N ALA A 94 -15.37 3.46 -2.72
CA ALA A 94 -14.88 2.13 -2.34
C ALA A 94 -14.38 2.12 -0.88
N PRO A 95 -15.26 2.34 0.10
CA PRO A 95 -14.86 2.67 1.46
C PRO A 95 -14.21 1.48 2.18
N TRP A 96 -14.62 0.24 1.86
CA TRP A 96 -14.01 -0.99 2.40
C TRP A 96 -12.60 -1.29 1.86
N ARG A 97 -12.25 -0.79 0.67
CA ARG A 97 -10.95 -1.05 0.00
C ARG A 97 -9.97 0.09 0.17
N ARG A 98 -10.47 1.31 0.37
CA ARG A 98 -9.69 2.54 0.36
C ARG A 98 -10.06 3.35 1.59
N ALA A 99 -9.56 2.89 2.73
CA ALA A 99 -9.53 3.64 3.97
C ALA A 99 -8.08 3.69 4.45
N ARG A 100 -7.70 4.83 5.02
CA ARG A 100 -6.41 5.03 5.69
C ARG A 100 -6.62 5.96 6.86
N SER A 101 -5.81 5.84 7.88
CA SER A 101 -5.81 6.85 8.91
C SER A 101 -5.15 8.14 8.44
N ARG A 102 -5.50 9.27 9.07
CA ARG A 102 -4.85 10.54 8.77
C ARG A 102 -3.33 10.46 9.00
N ARG A 103 -2.93 9.82 10.10
CA ARG A 103 -1.53 9.58 10.44
C ARG A 103 -0.78 8.79 9.36
N GLU A 104 -1.40 7.74 8.79
CA GLU A 104 -0.82 6.97 7.68
C GLU A 104 -0.65 7.80 6.40
N LEU A 105 -1.60 8.69 6.12
CA LEU A 105 -1.53 9.58 4.97
C LEU A 105 -0.43 10.63 5.13
N ASP A 106 -0.17 11.08 6.35
CA ASP A 106 0.86 12.07 6.66
C ASP A 106 2.25 11.46 6.88
N ALA A 107 2.32 10.17 7.24
CA ALA A 107 3.57 9.43 7.32
C ALA A 107 4.26 9.31 5.95
N ARG A 108 5.60 9.26 5.96
CA ARG A 108 6.39 9.03 4.73
C ARG A 108 6.06 7.63 4.21
N SER A 109 5.31 7.58 3.11
CA SER A 109 4.81 6.32 2.55
C SER A 109 5.97 5.38 2.20
N GLU A 110 6.04 4.22 2.86
CA GLU A 110 6.98 3.14 2.55
C GLU A 110 6.89 2.68 1.09
N ALA A 111 5.72 2.88 0.46
CA ALA A 111 5.51 2.61 -0.95
C ALA A 111 6.46 3.41 -1.88
N TRP A 112 6.96 4.59 -1.45
CA TRP A 112 8.00 5.28 -2.21
C TRP A 112 9.32 4.52 -2.20
N PHE A 113 9.70 3.96 -1.05
CA PHE A 113 10.90 3.14 -0.95
C PHE A 113 10.76 1.88 -1.81
N SER A 114 9.64 1.15 -1.66
CA SER A 114 9.34 -0.02 -2.49
C SER A 114 9.33 0.32 -3.99
N LEU A 115 8.74 1.45 -4.39
CA LEU A 115 8.75 1.91 -5.77
C LEU A 115 10.18 2.11 -6.30
N TRP A 116 11.02 2.84 -5.57
CA TRP A 116 12.40 3.12 -6.02
C TRP A 116 13.23 1.84 -6.14
N VAL A 117 13.11 0.92 -5.18
CA VAL A 117 13.79 -0.39 -5.23
C VAL A 117 13.35 -1.18 -6.45
N LEU A 118 12.04 -1.24 -6.72
CA LEU A 118 11.50 -1.99 -7.86
C LEU A 118 11.85 -1.35 -9.21
N VAL A 119 11.85 -0.02 -9.31
CA VAL A 119 12.30 0.71 -10.50
C VAL A 119 13.78 0.45 -10.77
N ALA A 120 14.63 0.48 -9.74
CA ALA A 120 16.05 0.18 -9.88
C ALA A 120 16.26 -1.26 -10.39
N LEU A 121 15.58 -2.24 -9.80
CA LEU A 121 15.63 -3.64 -10.21
C LEU A 121 15.16 -3.83 -11.66
N GLN A 122 14.04 -3.19 -12.04
CA GLN A 122 13.51 -3.21 -13.39
C GLN A 122 14.52 -2.63 -14.40
N THR A 123 15.21 -1.55 -14.03
CA THR A 123 16.22 -0.91 -14.88
C THR A 123 17.43 -1.80 -15.08
N LEU A 124 17.90 -2.49 -14.03
CA LEU A 124 19.00 -3.45 -14.12
C LEU A 124 18.67 -4.63 -15.04
N PHE A 125 17.48 -5.22 -14.89
CA PHE A 125 17.04 -6.31 -15.78
C PHE A 125 16.81 -5.84 -17.21
N GLY A 126 16.29 -4.62 -17.41
CA GLY A 126 16.15 -4.00 -18.72
C GLY A 126 17.50 -3.79 -19.41
N ALA A 127 18.48 -3.27 -18.68
CA ALA A 127 19.84 -3.11 -19.20
C ALA A 127 20.48 -4.45 -19.60
N GLY A 128 20.36 -5.48 -18.76
CA GLY A 128 20.85 -6.82 -19.07
C GLY A 128 20.20 -7.43 -20.32
N PHE A 129 18.87 -7.26 -20.48
CA PHE A 129 18.16 -7.72 -21.66
C PHE A 129 18.58 -6.97 -22.93
N LEU A 130 18.73 -5.64 -22.87
CA LEU A 130 19.18 -4.83 -24.00
C LEU A 130 20.61 -5.19 -24.41
N LEU A 131 21.50 -5.43 -23.45
CA LEU A 131 22.86 -5.91 -23.73
C LEU A 131 22.84 -7.28 -24.44
N TYR A 132 21.99 -8.20 -23.99
CA TYR A 132 21.81 -9.49 -24.67
C TYR A 132 21.33 -9.34 -26.12
N LEU A 133 20.36 -8.43 -26.37
CA LEU A 133 19.87 -8.18 -27.73
C LEU A 133 20.89 -7.51 -28.64
N SER A 134 21.90 -6.84 -28.07
CA SER A 134 22.97 -6.15 -28.80
C SER A 134 24.18 -7.04 -29.14
N TYR A 135 24.20 -8.28 -28.63
CA TYR A 135 25.20 -9.30 -28.92
C TYR A 135 24.72 -10.22 -30.03
#